data_AF-A0A1F2U8Y8-F1
#
_entry.id   AF-A0A1F2U8Y8-F1
#
_cell.length_a   1.000
_cell.length_b   1.000
_cell.length_c   1.000
_cell.angle_alpha   90.00
_cell.angle_beta   90.00
_cell.angle_gamma   90.00
#
_symmetry.space_group_name_H-M   'P 1'
#
loop_
_entity.id
_entity.type
_entity.pdbx_description
1 polymer ?
#
loop_
_entity_poly.entity_id
_entity_poly.type
_entity_poly.pdbx_seq_one_letter_code
_entity_poly.pdbx_strand_id
1 'polypeptide(L)'
;MKIRMSADKKFFDGTPTKIVQRMRETDHQTYDSLDAYIKECCLRLKVLGEEIHVSGDEEETLCLDFLGALVARDHARLVVDSPEHVDKFAVALLRRVLGLSQERLAHEIGVAHTTVNRWERGATRLHSAAITNILGKMVHKIPT
;
A
#
# COMPACT_ATOMS: atom_id res chain seq x y z
N MET A 1 5.51 -10.97 -6.85
CA MET A 1 4.90 -10.37 -5.65
C MET A 1 3.98 -9.26 -6.12
N LYS A 2 2.72 -9.29 -5.70
CA LYS A 2 1.65 -8.42 -6.17
C LYS A 2 0.75 -8.07 -4.99
N ILE A 3 0.48 -6.78 -4.79
CA ILE A 3 -0.66 -6.31 -4.01
C ILE A 3 -1.92 -6.38 -4.86
N ARG A 4 -3.07 -6.55 -4.20
CA ARG A 4 -4.39 -6.44 -4.78
C ARG A 4 -5.14 -5.29 -4.16
N MET A 5 -5.73 -4.44 -4.99
CA MET A 5 -6.49 -3.27 -4.56
C MET A 5 -7.77 -3.12 -5.36
N SER A 6 -8.77 -2.47 -4.77
CA SER A 6 -9.95 -2.00 -5.49
C SER A 6 -10.10 -0.50 -5.36
N ALA A 7 -10.34 0.19 -6.47
CA ALA A 7 -10.68 1.61 -6.52
C ALA A 7 -11.68 1.83 -7.67
N ASP A 8 -12.66 2.71 -7.51
CA ASP A 8 -13.68 3.01 -8.53
C ASP A 8 -14.33 1.79 -9.19
N LYS A 9 -14.69 0.78 -8.39
CA LYS A 9 -15.26 -0.51 -8.83
C LYS A 9 -14.35 -1.34 -9.75
N LYS A 10 -13.08 -0.97 -9.90
CA LYS A 10 -12.05 -1.71 -10.64
C LYS A 10 -11.09 -2.39 -9.68
N PHE A 11 -10.54 -3.52 -10.11
CA PHE A 11 -9.49 -4.23 -9.38
C PHE A 11 -8.14 -4.03 -10.05
N PHE A 12 -7.11 -3.86 -9.22
CA PHE A 12 -5.74 -3.67 -9.64
C PHE A 12 -4.84 -4.66 -8.91
N ASP A 13 -4.03 -5.38 -9.69
CA ASP A 13 -3.09 -6.40 -9.20
C ASP A 13 -1.69 -6.11 -9.74
N GLY A 14 -0.68 -6.05 -8.87
CA GLY A 14 0.69 -5.83 -9.33
C GLY A 14 1.66 -5.34 -8.27
N THR A 15 2.83 -4.91 -8.70
CA THR A 15 3.71 -4.05 -7.90
C THR A 15 3.07 -2.68 -7.72
N PRO A 16 3.51 -1.86 -6.75
CA PRO A 16 2.99 -0.50 -6.58
C PRO A 16 3.03 0.32 -7.88
N THR A 17 4.16 0.29 -8.59
CA THR A 17 4.33 0.96 -9.89
C THR A 17 3.34 0.48 -10.95
N LYS A 18 3.12 -0.83 -11.06
CA LYS A 18 2.16 -1.42 -12.02
C LYS A 18 0.72 -1.03 -11.71
N ILE A 19 0.34 -0.94 -10.44
CA ILE A 19 -1.01 -0.53 -10.04
C ILE A 19 -1.23 0.93 -10.37
N VAL A 20 -0.32 1.82 -9.96
CA VAL A 20 -0.44 3.26 -10.25
C VAL A 20 -0.43 3.52 -11.75
N GLN A 21 0.41 2.82 -12.52
CA GLN A 21 0.40 2.89 -13.99
C GLN A 21 -0.96 2.52 -14.59
N ARG A 22 -1.61 1.47 -14.08
CA ARG A 22 -2.95 1.08 -14.56
C ARG A 22 -4.03 2.07 -14.14
N MET A 23 -3.95 2.63 -12.93
CA MET A 23 -4.86 3.70 -12.49
C MET A 23 -4.75 4.92 -13.42
N ARG A 24 -3.51 5.34 -13.73
CA ARG A 24 -3.21 6.39 -14.71
C ARG A 24 -3.82 6.11 -16.09
N GLU A 25 -3.63 4.89 -16.63
CA GLU A 25 -4.20 4.48 -17.92
C GLU A 25 -5.73 4.53 -17.94
N THR A 26 -6.37 4.39 -16.77
CA THR A 26 -7.83 4.47 -16.64
C THR A 26 -8.38 5.87 -16.37
N ASP A 27 -7.54 6.86 -16.09
CA ASP A 27 -7.95 8.23 -15.72
C ASP A 27 -8.29 9.10 -16.96
N HIS A 28 -8.27 8.53 -18.17
CA HIS A 28 -8.64 9.18 -19.44
C HIS A 28 -7.90 10.51 -19.75
N GLN A 29 -6.85 10.83 -18.99
CA GLN A 29 -5.99 11.99 -19.12
C GLN A 29 -4.56 11.57 -19.43
N THR A 30 -3.80 12.50 -20.02
CA THR A 30 -2.39 12.26 -20.36
C THR A 30 -1.48 12.87 -19.29
N TYR A 31 -0.52 12.07 -18.86
CA TYR A 31 0.51 12.48 -17.89
C TYR A 31 1.87 12.09 -18.45
N ASP A 32 2.93 12.79 -18.10
CA ASP A 32 4.28 12.48 -18.62
C ASP A 32 4.98 11.37 -17.81
N SER A 33 4.58 11.17 -16.56
CA SER A 33 5.18 10.19 -15.64
C SER A 33 4.19 9.73 -14.56
N LEU A 34 4.59 8.71 -13.78
CA LEU A 34 3.84 8.31 -12.58
C LEU A 34 3.87 9.38 -11.50
N ASP A 35 5.00 10.05 -11.30
CA ASP A 35 5.12 11.17 -10.36
C ASP A 35 4.18 12.33 -10.72
N ALA A 36 4.08 12.68 -12.02
CA ALA A 36 3.15 13.70 -12.48
C ALA A 36 1.69 13.31 -12.22
N TYR A 37 1.33 12.05 -12.49
CA TYR A 37 0.00 11.52 -12.19
C TYR A 37 -0.32 11.56 -10.69
N ILE A 38 0.61 11.10 -9.83
CA ILE A 38 0.45 11.12 -8.37
C ILE A 38 0.26 12.55 -7.86
N LYS A 39 1.10 13.49 -8.32
CA LYS A 39 0.99 14.91 -7.94
C LYS A 39 -0.37 15.49 -8.32
N GLU A 40 -0.86 15.18 -9.51
CA GLU A 40 -2.17 15.62 -9.95
C GLU A 40 -3.30 15.03 -9.09
N CYS A 41 -3.25 13.73 -8.77
CA CYS A 41 -4.21 13.11 -7.84
C CYS A 41 -4.19 13.80 -6.46
N CYS A 42 -3.00 14.07 -5.92
CA CYS A 42 -2.85 14.78 -4.65
C CYS A 42 -3.44 16.20 -4.70
N LEU A 43 -3.26 16.92 -5.81
CA LEU A 43 -3.86 18.24 -6.01
C LEU A 43 -5.39 18.18 -6.04
N ARG A 44 -5.97 17.21 -6.77
CA ARG A 44 -7.43 17.01 -6.81
C ARG A 44 -8.02 16.71 -5.44
N LEU A 45 -7.37 15.83 -4.68
CA LEU A 45 -7.80 15.50 -3.32
C LEU A 45 -7.68 16.70 -2.38
N LYS A 46 -6.62 17.50 -2.52
CA LYS A 46 -6.47 18.75 -1.76
C LYS A 46 -7.59 19.74 -2.05
N VAL A 47 -8.05 19.86 -3.31
CA VAL A 47 -9.21 20.69 -3.68
C VAL A 47 -10.50 20.20 -3.00
N LEU A 48 -10.62 18.89 -2.76
CA LEU A 48 -11.73 18.29 -2.01
C LEU A 48 -11.59 18.41 -0.48
N GLY A 49 -10.54 19.09 0.01
CA GLY A 49 -10.28 19.26 1.44
C GLY A 49 -9.48 18.12 2.07
N GLU A 50 -8.97 17.18 1.27
CA GLU A 50 -8.20 16.04 1.73
C GLU A 50 -6.72 16.21 1.40
N GLU A 51 -5.91 16.53 2.41
CA GLU A 51 -4.47 16.67 2.21
C GLU A 51 -3.79 15.30 2.32
N ILE A 52 -3.20 14.84 1.20
CA ILE A 52 -2.34 13.65 1.15
C ILE A 52 -0.88 14.09 1.07
N HIS A 53 -0.06 13.51 1.94
CA HIS A 53 1.39 13.58 1.82
C HIS A 53 1.91 12.29 1.20
N VAL A 54 2.74 12.41 0.18
CA VAL A 54 3.46 11.30 -0.43
C VAL A 54 4.94 11.63 -0.37
N SER A 55 5.71 10.77 0.30
CA SER A 55 7.14 10.90 0.51
C SER A 55 7.83 9.61 0.04
N GLY A 56 8.46 9.67 -1.14
CA GLY A 56 9.19 8.54 -1.69
C GLY A 56 10.31 9.02 -2.61
N ASP A 57 11.55 8.69 -2.24
CA ASP A 57 12.75 9.06 -3.01
C ASP A 57 12.91 8.17 -4.27
N GLU A 58 12.36 6.96 -4.23
CA GLU A 58 12.33 6.01 -5.34
C GLU A 58 10.90 5.84 -5.85
N GLU A 59 10.72 5.63 -7.16
CA GLU A 59 9.41 5.51 -7.80
C GLU A 59 8.51 4.42 -7.17
N GLU A 60 9.09 3.26 -6.80
CA GLU A 60 8.35 2.18 -6.14
C GLU A 60 7.85 2.61 -4.76
N THR A 61 8.68 3.34 -4.00
CA THR A 61 8.32 3.85 -2.67
C THR A 61 7.29 4.97 -2.78
N LEU A 62 7.43 5.87 -3.76
CA LEU A 62 6.46 6.93 -4.05
C LEU A 62 5.09 6.35 -4.38
N CYS A 63 5.03 5.36 -5.27
CA CYS A 63 3.78 4.66 -5.61
C CYS A 63 3.18 3.95 -4.39
N LEU A 64 4.01 3.29 -3.58
CA LEU A 64 3.55 2.59 -2.39
C LEU A 64 2.97 3.54 -1.34
N ASP A 65 3.60 4.70 -1.16
CA ASP A 65 3.14 5.72 -0.22
C ASP A 65 1.83 6.36 -0.69
N PHE A 66 1.72 6.66 -1.99
CA PHE A 66 0.48 7.13 -2.62
C PHE A 66 -0.68 6.14 -2.43
N LEU A 67 -0.47 4.86 -2.76
CA LEU A 67 -1.49 3.83 -2.58
C LEU A 67 -1.91 3.70 -1.11
N GLY A 68 -0.97 3.80 -0.17
CA GLY A 68 -1.26 3.78 1.26
C GLY A 68 -2.13 4.97 1.68
N ALA A 69 -1.84 6.15 1.14
CA ALA A 69 -2.63 7.34 1.43
C ALA A 69 -4.05 7.30 0.87
N LEU A 70 -4.25 6.70 -0.31
CA LEU A 70 -5.59 6.46 -0.86
C LEU A 70 -6.40 5.51 0.03
N VAL A 71 -5.78 4.42 0.50
CA VAL A 71 -6.45 3.46 1.38
C VAL A 71 -6.78 4.08 2.73
N ALA A 72 -5.89 4.88 3.30
CA ALA A 72 -6.12 5.56 4.57
C ALA A 72 -7.28 6.58 4.52
N ARG A 73 -7.75 6.97 3.33
CA ARG A 73 -8.82 7.94 3.09
C ARG A 73 -10.03 7.34 2.36
N ASP A 74 -10.12 6.01 2.29
CA ASP A 74 -11.22 5.26 1.61
C ASP A 74 -11.40 5.60 0.11
N HIS A 75 -10.38 6.13 -0.56
CA HIS A 75 -10.37 6.25 -2.04
C HIS A 75 -9.98 4.95 -2.73
N ALA A 76 -9.37 4.03 -1.99
CA ALA A 76 -9.05 2.69 -2.45
C ALA A 76 -9.15 1.71 -1.28
N ARG A 77 -9.27 0.42 -1.58
CA ARG A 77 -9.27 -0.65 -0.57
C ARG A 77 -8.17 -1.63 -0.87
N LEU A 78 -7.37 -1.94 0.15
CA LEU A 78 -6.43 -3.04 0.11
C LEU A 78 -7.22 -4.36 0.29
N VAL A 79 -7.08 -5.28 -0.66
CA VAL A 79 -7.77 -6.59 -0.60
C VAL A 79 -6.79 -7.62 -0.02
N VAL A 80 -7.08 -8.10 1.18
CA VAL A 80 -6.27 -9.12 1.89
C VAL A 80 -7.17 -10.22 2.45
N ASP A 81 -7.87 -10.92 1.58
CA ASP A 81 -8.80 -12.01 1.92
C ASP A 81 -8.16 -13.41 1.89
N SER A 82 -6.91 -13.53 1.41
CA SER A 82 -6.21 -14.80 1.31
C SER A 82 -4.69 -14.68 1.57
N PRO A 83 -4.02 -15.77 2.00
CA PRO A 83 -2.59 -15.75 2.32
C PRO A 83 -1.68 -15.32 1.17
N GLU A 84 -2.04 -15.61 -0.08
CA GLU A 84 -1.26 -15.22 -1.26
C GLU A 84 -1.29 -13.71 -1.55
N HIS A 85 -2.24 -12.97 -0.98
CA HIS A 85 -2.27 -11.50 -1.03
C HIS A 85 -1.33 -10.84 -0.01
N VAL A 86 -0.75 -11.62 0.92
CA VAL A 86 0.16 -11.11 1.96
C VAL A 86 1.61 -11.29 1.50
N ASP A 87 2.13 -10.24 0.87
CA ASP A 87 3.53 -10.16 0.43
C ASP A 87 4.28 -8.95 1.01
N LYS A 88 5.52 -8.70 0.55
CA LYS A 88 6.34 -7.59 1.01
C LYS A 88 5.66 -6.23 0.87
N PHE A 89 4.94 -6.03 -0.22
CA PHE A 89 4.27 -4.77 -0.53
C PHE A 89 2.99 -4.64 0.28
N ALA A 90 2.23 -5.72 0.44
CA ALA A 90 1.03 -5.71 1.27
C ALA A 90 1.35 -5.36 2.72
N VAL A 91 2.41 -5.96 3.28
CA VAL A 91 2.90 -5.65 4.64
C VAL A 91 3.29 -4.18 4.75
N ALA A 92 4.08 -3.69 3.81
CA ALA A 92 4.58 -2.33 3.80
C ALA A 92 3.46 -1.28 3.58
N LEU A 93 2.46 -1.61 2.78
CA LEU A 93 1.28 -0.78 2.54
C LEU A 93 0.40 -0.73 3.79
N LEU A 94 0.04 -1.89 4.34
CA LEU A 94 -0.75 -2.01 5.56
C LEU A 94 -0.12 -1.24 6.71
N ARG A 95 1.21 -1.31 6.84
CA ARG A 95 1.94 -0.54 7.85
C ARG A 95 1.76 0.97 7.68
N ARG A 96 1.84 1.48 6.45
CA ARG A 96 1.66 2.91 6.13
C ARG A 96 0.24 3.37 6.36
N VAL A 97 -0.74 2.59 5.91
CA VAL A 97 -2.18 2.85 6.13
C VAL A 97 -2.49 3.01 7.61
N LEU A 98 -1.87 2.18 8.47
CA LEU A 98 -2.05 2.22 9.92
C LEU A 98 -1.13 3.23 10.64
N GLY A 99 -0.28 3.97 9.92
CA GLY A 99 0.66 4.92 10.50
C GLY A 99 1.73 4.28 11.41
N LEU A 100 2.10 3.01 11.17
CA LEU A 100 3.01 2.26 12.03
C LEU A 100 4.47 2.34 11.54
N SER A 101 5.42 2.35 12.48
CA SER A 101 6.83 2.07 12.18
C SER A 101 7.05 0.56 11.98
N GLN A 102 8.16 0.16 11.35
CA GLN A 102 8.50 -1.27 11.20
C GLN A 102 8.60 -1.95 12.57
N GLU A 103 9.18 -1.27 13.56
CA GLU A 103 9.28 -1.74 14.93
C GLU A 103 7.92 -1.92 15.59
N ARG A 104 7.01 -0.94 15.42
CA ARG A 104 5.67 -1.03 15.98
C ARG A 104 4.87 -2.18 15.36
N LEU A 105 4.95 -2.36 14.04
CA LEU A 105 4.34 -3.52 13.38
C LEU A 105 4.91 -4.83 13.94
N ALA A 106 6.23 -4.93 14.05
CA ALA A 106 6.90 -6.13 14.55
C ALA A 106 6.44 -6.49 15.98
N HIS A 107 6.33 -5.49 16.85
CA HIS A 107 5.79 -5.63 18.19
C HIS A 107 4.35 -6.14 18.19
N GLU A 108 3.46 -5.57 17.38
CA GLU A 108 2.04 -5.97 17.32
C GLU A 108 1.82 -7.42 16.85
N ILE A 109 2.64 -7.89 15.91
CA ILE A 109 2.54 -9.26 15.35
C ILE A 109 3.47 -10.28 16.02
N GLY A 110 4.28 -9.85 17.00
CA GLY A 110 5.12 -10.70 17.83
C GLY A 110 6.38 -11.25 17.13
N VAL A 111 7.03 -10.45 16.28
CA VAL A 111 8.28 -10.81 15.61
C VAL A 111 9.37 -9.77 15.85
N ALA A 112 10.63 -10.10 15.54
CA ALA A 112 11.72 -9.13 15.62
C ALA A 112 11.57 -8.04 14.54
N HIS A 113 12.01 -6.81 14.85
CA HIS A 113 12.07 -5.70 13.89
C HIS A 113 12.83 -6.08 12.60
N THR A 114 13.95 -6.82 12.73
CA THR A 114 14.75 -7.31 11.61
C THR A 114 13.98 -8.25 10.68
N THR A 115 13.00 -8.98 11.20
CA THR A 115 12.11 -9.84 10.41
C THR A 115 11.23 -9.01 9.49
N VAL A 116 10.58 -7.96 10.02
CA VAL A 116 9.77 -7.03 9.21
C VAL A 116 10.64 -6.33 8.16
N ASN A 117 11.81 -5.84 8.55
CA ASN A 117 12.75 -5.20 7.62
C ASN A 117 13.12 -6.12 6.44
N ARG A 118 13.42 -7.40 6.71
CA ARG A 118 13.75 -8.38 5.67
C ARG A 118 12.54 -8.72 4.79
N TRP A 119 11.33 -8.77 5.35
CA TRP A 119 10.11 -8.98 4.57
C TRP A 119 9.85 -7.82 3.62
N GLU A 120 9.82 -6.58 4.10
CA GLU A 120 9.54 -5.40 3.26
C GLU A 120 10.58 -5.22 2.15
N ARG A 121 11.83 -5.62 2.39
CA ARG A 121 12.90 -5.64 1.36
C ARG A 121 12.82 -6.82 0.39
N GLY A 122 11.95 -7.80 0.65
CA GLY A 122 11.86 -9.04 -0.12
C GLY A 122 13.05 -9.99 0.08
N ALA A 123 13.87 -9.78 1.11
CA ALA A 123 15.03 -10.61 1.42
C ALA A 123 14.63 -11.97 2.01
N THR A 124 13.42 -12.09 2.56
CA THR A 124 12.88 -13.34 3.09
C THR A 124 11.39 -13.44 2.77
N ARG A 125 10.90 -14.67 2.62
CA ARG A 125 9.46 -14.94 2.45
C ARG A 125 8.75 -14.89 3.80
N LEU A 126 7.50 -14.43 3.80
CA LEU A 126 6.64 -14.51 4.97
C LEU A 126 6.23 -15.97 5.22
N HIS A 127 6.37 -16.41 6.47
CA HIS A 127 5.89 -17.73 6.89
C HIS A 127 4.41 -17.66 7.27
N SER A 128 3.71 -18.79 7.18
CA SER A 128 2.27 -18.92 7.40
C SER A 128 1.79 -18.31 8.73
N ALA A 129 2.50 -18.53 9.83
CA ALA A 129 2.13 -17.97 11.14
C ALA A 129 2.11 -16.43 11.16
N ALA A 130 3.07 -15.78 10.48
CA ALA A 130 3.10 -14.33 10.38
C ALA A 130 1.95 -13.79 9.53
N ILE A 131 1.64 -14.47 8.43
CA ILE A 131 0.51 -14.14 7.56
C ILE A 131 -0.80 -14.19 8.37
N THR A 132 -1.02 -15.27 9.13
CA THR A 132 -2.19 -15.40 10.00
C THR A 132 -2.28 -14.27 11.02
N ASN A 133 -1.17 -13.88 11.65
CA ASN A 133 -1.15 -12.76 12.59
C ASN A 133 -1.48 -11.43 11.91
N ILE A 134 -0.98 -11.18 10.69
CA ILE A 134 -1.31 -9.96 9.93
C ILE A 134 -2.80 -9.95 9.59
N LEU A 135 -3.32 -11.04 9.02
CA LEU A 135 -4.74 -11.17 8.66
C LEU A 135 -5.65 -10.98 9.88
N GLY A 136 -5.33 -11.64 11.00
CA GLY A 136 -6.15 -11.61 12.20
C GLY A 136 -6.04 -10.29 12.99
N LYS A 137 -4.86 -9.68 13.07
CA LYS A 137 -4.61 -8.53 13.95
C LYS A 137 -4.62 -7.17 13.26
N MET A 138 -4.27 -7.11 11.99
CA MET A 138 -3.99 -5.84 11.32
C MET A 138 -5.07 -5.44 10.33
N VAL A 139 -5.61 -6.39 9.56
CA VAL A 139 -6.58 -6.09 8.49
C VAL A 139 -7.84 -5.42 9.04
N HIS A 140 -8.32 -5.85 10.21
CA HIS A 140 -9.50 -5.24 10.85
C HIS A 140 -9.27 -3.81 11.38
N LYS A 141 -8.01 -3.34 11.40
CA LYS A 141 -7.65 -1.97 11.83
C LYS A 141 -7.60 -0.99 10.65
N ILE A 142 -7.72 -1.47 9.41
CA ILE A 142 -7.73 -0.62 8.23
C ILE A 142 -9.03 0.20 8.23
N PRO A 143 -8.97 1.53 8.01
CA PRO A 143 -10.16 2.37 7.87
C PRO A 143 -11.07 1.85 6.75
N THR A 144 -12.39 1.76 7.00
CA THR A 144 -13.42 1.29 6.04
C THR A 144 -14.42 2.36 5.67
#